data_AF-A0A1I6UD71-F1
#
_entry.id   AF-A0A1I6UD71-F1
#
_cell.length_a   1.000
_cell.length_b   1.000
_cell.length_c   1.000
_cell.angle_alpha   90.00
_cell.angle_beta   90.00
_cell.angle_gamma   90.00
#
_symmetry.space_group_name_H-M   'P 1'
#
loop_
_entity.id
_entity.type
_entity.pdbx_description
1 polymer ?
#
loop_
_entity_poly.entity_id
_entity_poly.type
_entity_poly.pdbx_seq_one_letter_code
_entity_poly.pdbx_strand_id
1 'polypeptide(L)'
;MAAPDGGWWLGKQVSARKLESDLMRRLKQGPLFSADEVRAIREQERGWLALTGIGTYDDAVAYSRNGEYYDWLRLSPGKRLLIATLEFRERVRGGEQGSPAYTLGRTLTANTLDPSGRAPLDAERDAQIRNAFVDTLHPAEPTGRSDPAAEAKQANAQQLLTRVFLILQNGLKIRPGPGQEHIDYRDGDVARALAHGGRVNIRIPPLSGEVPGCYELAQWLEITDERGELTDRVSERTYATHYQSIGRERGDREGKFKERGGLISSARNLATQLTKDPVLVLGMNAGMTGLNKFDCNGDVVMPDGAHGHLLLIYTPPQPNTAGSLVVGLETLAPGNHNSPVGYEHTWRSTEARANPESSVHGHKQDKIGAGKLSENQRYVNLAEFGGPETPWPKFLRDVERDYKARMSAARDVDEQRELVTRLVGPRGEGRFPQA
;
A
#
# COMPACT_ATOMS: atom_id res chain seq x y z
N MET A 1 18.18 -6.75 -30.24
CA MET A 1 18.90 -5.57 -29.70
C MET A 1 20.21 -5.42 -30.48
N ALA A 2 20.18 -4.79 -31.66
CA ALA A 2 21.39 -4.66 -32.49
C ALA A 2 21.97 -3.24 -32.39
N ALA A 3 23.30 -3.14 -32.42
CA ALA A 3 23.98 -1.84 -32.45
C ALA A 3 23.57 -1.15 -33.74
N PRO A 4 23.44 0.18 -33.78
CA PRO A 4 23.50 0.85 -35.05
C PRO A 4 24.91 0.63 -35.62
N ASP A 5 25.00 -0.17 -36.69
CA ASP A 5 26.21 -0.33 -37.48
C ASP A 5 26.46 0.98 -38.23
N GLY A 6 27.49 1.72 -37.81
CA GLY A 6 27.98 2.91 -38.51
C GLY A 6 27.09 4.16 -38.37
N GLY A 7 27.34 4.97 -37.34
CA GLY A 7 26.78 6.32 -37.21
C GLY A 7 27.38 7.10 -36.05
N TRP A 8 27.68 8.39 -36.27
CA TRP A 8 28.32 9.34 -35.34
C TRP A 8 27.75 9.31 -33.91
N TRP A 9 28.54 9.72 -32.91
CA TRP A 9 28.23 9.63 -31.47
C TRP A 9 26.81 10.09 -31.08
N LEU A 10 26.28 11.10 -31.77
CA LEU A 10 24.92 11.62 -31.61
C LEU A 10 23.84 10.57 -31.93
N GLY A 11 24.02 9.75 -32.98
CA GLY A 11 23.10 8.68 -33.36
C GLY A 11 23.04 7.58 -32.31
N LYS A 12 24.20 7.18 -31.76
CA LYS A 12 24.27 6.23 -30.63
C LYS A 12 23.57 6.78 -29.39
N GLN A 13 23.76 8.06 -29.04
CA GLN A 13 23.08 8.69 -27.90
C GLN A 13 21.56 8.78 -28.06
N VAL A 14 21.07 9.17 -29.24
CA VAL A 14 19.62 9.22 -29.52
C VAL A 14 19.00 7.82 -29.46
N SER A 15 19.69 6.80 -29.99
CA SER A 15 19.24 5.41 -29.91
C SER A 15 19.21 4.89 -28.46
N ALA A 16 20.20 5.25 -27.64
CA ALA A 16 20.28 4.87 -26.23
C ALA A 16 19.16 5.49 -25.40
N ARG A 17 18.84 6.78 -25.60
CA ARG A 17 17.72 7.45 -24.92
C ARG A 17 16.37 6.87 -25.30
N LYS A 18 16.18 6.55 -26.59
CA LYS A 18 14.96 5.88 -27.05
C LYS A 18 14.82 4.50 -26.40
N LEU A 19 15.91 3.73 -26.38
CA LEU A 19 15.94 2.43 -25.73
C LEU A 19 15.68 2.52 -24.22
N GLU A 20 16.26 3.50 -23.52
CA GLU A 20 15.99 3.73 -22.10
C GLU A 20 14.51 4.02 -21.84
N SER A 21 13.87 4.83 -22.69
CA SER A 21 12.43 5.09 -22.62
C SER A 21 11.61 3.82 -22.87
N ASP A 22 12.00 3.01 -23.85
CA ASP A 22 11.37 1.72 -24.15
C ASP A 22 11.54 0.72 -22.99
N LEU A 23 12.72 0.68 -22.37
CA LEU A 23 13.00 -0.13 -21.19
C LEU A 23 12.21 0.35 -19.97
N MET A 24 12.03 1.66 -19.80
CA MET A 24 11.18 2.20 -18.72
C MET A 24 9.70 1.83 -18.92
N ARG A 25 9.21 1.84 -20.17
CA ARG A 25 7.87 1.36 -20.50
C ARG A 25 7.75 -0.15 -20.24
N ARG A 26 8.76 -0.92 -20.65
CA ARG A 26 8.82 -2.37 -20.43
C ARG A 26 8.90 -2.73 -18.94
N LEU A 27 9.69 -2.00 -18.14
CA LEU A 27 9.78 -2.16 -16.69
C LEU A 27 8.43 -1.95 -15.99
N LYS A 28 7.55 -1.13 -16.56
CA LYS A 28 6.23 -0.87 -15.97
C LYS A 28 5.23 -1.97 -16.29
N GLN A 29 5.18 -2.45 -17.54
CA GLN A 29 4.06 -3.28 -18.01
C GLN A 29 4.44 -4.33 -19.07
N GLY A 30 5.69 -4.35 -19.52
CA GLY A 30 6.14 -5.25 -20.59
C GLY A 30 6.74 -6.55 -20.06
N PRO A 31 7.15 -7.45 -20.97
CA PRO A 31 7.73 -8.74 -20.60
C PRO A 31 9.12 -8.57 -19.98
N LEU A 32 9.56 -9.57 -19.21
CA LEU A 32 10.98 -9.78 -18.89
C LEU A 32 11.82 -10.02 -20.15
N PHE A 33 13.15 -9.91 -20.06
CA PHE A 33 14.03 -10.27 -21.18
C PHE A 33 13.89 -11.76 -21.53
N SER A 34 13.70 -12.07 -22.81
CA SER A 34 13.70 -13.44 -23.34
C SER A 34 15.09 -14.07 -23.26
N ALA A 35 15.18 -15.39 -23.42
CA ALA A 35 16.45 -16.10 -23.40
C ALA A 35 17.44 -15.61 -24.48
N ASP A 36 16.94 -15.29 -25.67
CA ASP A 36 17.77 -14.75 -26.76
C ASP A 36 18.24 -13.32 -26.46
N GLU A 37 17.40 -12.52 -25.80
CA GLU A 37 17.80 -11.19 -25.33
C GLU A 37 18.87 -11.27 -24.25
N VAL A 38 18.76 -12.19 -23.30
CA VAL A 38 19.80 -12.43 -22.28
C VAL A 38 21.09 -12.91 -22.93
N ARG A 39 21.02 -13.80 -23.93
CA ARG A 39 22.19 -14.24 -24.71
C ARG A 39 22.87 -13.08 -25.43
N ALA A 40 22.09 -12.24 -26.11
CA ALA A 40 22.60 -11.04 -26.76
C ALA A 40 23.27 -10.09 -25.76
N ILE A 41 22.70 -9.92 -24.55
CA ILE A 41 23.31 -9.10 -23.49
C ILE A 41 24.67 -9.67 -23.05
N ARG A 42 24.83 -11.00 -22.99
CA ARG A 42 26.12 -11.63 -22.63
C ARG A 42 27.20 -11.42 -23.70
N GLU A 43 26.80 -11.36 -24.96
CA GLU A 43 27.71 -11.22 -26.10
C GLU A 43 28.03 -9.75 -26.44
N GLN A 44 27.29 -8.80 -25.87
CA GLN A 44 27.38 -7.39 -26.21
C GLN A 44 28.56 -6.67 -25.55
N GLU A 45 29.15 -5.70 -26.26
CA GLU A 45 30.20 -4.83 -25.74
C GLU A 45 29.74 -4.04 -24.50
N ARG A 46 30.57 -4.08 -23.44
CA ARG A 46 30.32 -3.42 -22.14
C ARG A 46 29.98 -1.93 -22.27
N GLY A 47 30.69 -1.20 -23.13
CA GLY A 47 30.50 0.24 -23.31
C GLY A 47 29.08 0.60 -23.76
N TRP A 48 28.51 -0.20 -24.68
CA TRP A 48 27.16 0.04 -25.13
C TRP A 48 26.10 -0.35 -24.08
N LEU A 49 26.27 -1.47 -23.38
CA LEU A 49 25.37 -1.86 -22.29
C LEU A 49 25.30 -0.83 -21.15
N ALA A 50 26.44 -0.18 -20.86
CA ALA A 50 26.51 0.93 -19.91
C ALA A 50 25.76 2.16 -20.43
N LEU A 51 25.96 2.53 -21.70
CA LEU A 51 25.26 3.66 -22.33
C LEU A 51 23.73 3.50 -22.37
N THR A 52 23.22 2.27 -22.48
CA THR A 52 21.79 1.99 -22.50
C THR A 52 21.19 1.74 -21.12
N GLY A 53 22.03 1.73 -20.08
CA GLY A 53 21.60 1.43 -18.71
C GLY A 53 21.06 0.01 -18.53
N ILE A 54 21.48 -0.96 -19.35
CA ILE A 54 21.19 -2.39 -19.10
C ILE A 54 22.24 -2.96 -18.14
N GLY A 55 23.48 -2.52 -18.27
CA GLY A 55 24.63 -3.11 -17.57
C GLY A 55 24.97 -4.51 -18.09
N THR A 56 26.04 -5.10 -17.55
CA THR A 56 26.47 -6.44 -17.96
C THR A 56 25.69 -7.53 -17.22
N TYR A 57 25.67 -8.73 -17.80
CA TYR A 57 25.13 -9.93 -17.18
C TYR A 57 25.84 -10.26 -15.85
N ASP A 58 27.18 -10.24 -15.85
CA ASP A 58 27.97 -10.55 -14.65
C ASP A 58 27.70 -9.57 -13.52
N ASP A 59 27.61 -8.26 -13.83
CA ASP A 59 27.26 -7.25 -12.82
C ASP A 59 25.83 -7.47 -12.28
N ALA A 60 24.91 -8.01 -13.08
CA ALA A 60 23.53 -8.26 -12.65
C ALA A 60 23.43 -9.50 -11.76
N VAL A 61 24.19 -10.55 -12.08
CA VAL A 61 24.37 -11.73 -11.22
C VAL A 61 25.04 -11.35 -9.91
N ALA A 62 26.10 -10.53 -9.95
CA ALA A 62 26.79 -10.07 -8.75
C ALA A 62 25.86 -9.27 -7.83
N TYR A 63 25.08 -8.34 -8.39
CA TYR A 63 24.08 -7.58 -7.63
C TYR A 63 23.04 -8.50 -6.97
N SER A 64 22.46 -9.42 -7.75
CA SER A 64 21.47 -10.39 -7.27
C SER A 64 22.04 -11.25 -6.13
N ARG A 65 23.26 -11.76 -6.27
CA ARG A 65 23.90 -12.60 -5.25
C ARG A 65 24.28 -11.86 -3.97
N ASN A 66 24.59 -10.57 -4.08
CA ASN A 66 24.90 -9.74 -2.91
C ASN A 66 23.66 -9.56 -2.03
N GLY A 67 22.46 -9.49 -2.63
CA GLY A 67 21.20 -9.38 -1.90
C GLY A 67 20.95 -8.02 -1.25
N GLU A 68 21.77 -7.00 -1.56
CA GLU A 68 21.64 -5.64 -1.03
C GLU A 68 20.91 -4.73 -2.05
N TYR A 69 19.69 -4.33 -1.71
CA TYR A 69 18.75 -3.59 -2.55
C TYR A 69 18.61 -2.10 -2.21
N TYR A 70 19.45 -1.55 -1.33
CA TYR A 70 19.36 -0.15 -0.87
C TYR A 70 19.36 0.90 -1.99
N ASP A 71 19.88 0.58 -3.17
CA ASP A 71 19.91 1.46 -4.35
C ASP A 71 18.96 0.98 -5.48
N TRP A 72 18.13 -0.02 -5.23
CA TRP A 72 17.28 -0.68 -6.23
C TRP A 72 16.54 0.30 -7.13
N LEU A 73 15.84 1.28 -6.55
CA LEU A 73 15.08 2.26 -7.33
C LEU A 73 15.94 3.31 -8.02
N ARG A 74 17.21 3.44 -7.65
CA ARG A 74 18.21 4.31 -8.31
C ARG A 74 18.86 3.63 -9.51
N LEU A 75 18.77 2.30 -9.62
CA LEU A 75 19.21 1.56 -10.80
C LEU A 75 18.42 1.96 -12.04
N SER A 76 19.13 2.00 -13.17
CA SER A 76 18.54 2.24 -14.49
C SER A 76 17.46 1.20 -14.82
N PRO A 77 16.44 1.56 -15.62
CA PRO A 77 15.35 0.63 -15.95
C PRO A 77 15.80 -0.68 -16.58
N GLY A 78 16.78 -0.63 -17.48
CA GLY A 78 17.34 -1.82 -18.12
C GLY A 78 18.00 -2.77 -17.13
N LYS A 79 18.77 -2.24 -16.18
CA LYS A 79 19.47 -3.00 -15.14
C LYS A 79 18.48 -3.70 -14.21
N ARG A 80 17.45 -2.99 -13.74
CA ARG A 80 16.37 -3.60 -12.94
C ARG A 80 15.64 -4.69 -13.69
N LEU A 81 15.33 -4.47 -14.97
CA LEU A 81 14.66 -5.47 -15.79
C LEU A 81 15.53 -6.72 -15.99
N LEU A 82 16.84 -6.55 -16.16
CA LEU A 82 17.78 -7.66 -16.25
C LEU A 82 17.85 -8.44 -14.93
N ILE A 83 18.05 -7.77 -13.79
CA ILE A 83 18.09 -8.42 -12.47
C ILE A 83 16.77 -9.16 -12.20
N ALA A 84 15.62 -8.54 -12.44
CA ALA A 84 14.31 -9.19 -12.28
C ALA A 84 14.14 -10.41 -13.22
N THR A 85 14.72 -10.36 -14.43
CA THR A 85 14.75 -11.52 -15.33
C THR A 85 15.54 -12.67 -14.71
N LEU A 86 16.73 -12.39 -14.18
CA LEU A 86 17.61 -13.40 -13.61
C LEU A 86 17.05 -14.01 -12.32
N GLU A 87 16.48 -13.20 -11.43
CA GLU A 87 15.93 -13.71 -10.17
C GLU A 87 14.66 -14.54 -10.39
N PHE A 88 13.76 -14.08 -11.25
CA PHE A 88 12.50 -14.77 -11.46
C PHE A 88 12.62 -16.00 -12.37
N ARG A 89 13.36 -15.90 -13.49
CA ARG A 89 13.46 -17.00 -14.48
C ARG A 89 14.64 -17.92 -14.21
N GLU A 90 15.81 -17.37 -13.93
CA GLU A 90 17.04 -18.15 -13.76
C GLU A 90 17.28 -18.56 -12.29
N ARG A 91 16.48 -18.06 -11.36
CA ARG A 91 16.54 -18.38 -9.92
C ARG A 91 17.94 -18.23 -9.34
N VAL A 92 18.64 -17.15 -9.70
CA VAL A 92 20.04 -16.91 -9.28
C VAL A 92 20.22 -16.90 -7.76
N ARG A 93 19.17 -16.62 -6.99
CA ARG A 93 19.11 -16.73 -5.51
C ARG A 93 18.33 -17.94 -4.99
N GLY A 94 18.30 -19.06 -5.73
CA GLY A 94 17.58 -20.25 -5.29
C GLY A 94 16.06 -20.10 -5.19
N GLY A 95 15.49 -19.00 -5.69
CA GLY A 95 14.05 -18.71 -5.65
C GLY A 95 13.59 -17.98 -4.39
N GLU A 96 14.44 -17.20 -3.72
CA GLU A 96 13.98 -16.25 -2.70
C GLU A 96 12.86 -15.34 -3.24
N GLN A 97 11.67 -15.43 -2.64
CA GLN A 97 10.45 -14.85 -3.21
C GLN A 97 10.12 -13.44 -2.69
N GLY A 98 10.92 -12.91 -1.75
CA GLY A 98 10.66 -11.64 -1.07
C GLY A 98 11.47 -10.44 -1.59
N SER A 99 12.40 -10.64 -2.53
CA SER A 99 13.22 -9.54 -3.07
C SER A 99 12.39 -8.64 -4.01
N PRO A 100 12.69 -7.33 -4.09
CA PRO A 100 12.00 -6.43 -5.00
C PRO A 100 12.26 -6.75 -6.48
N ALA A 101 13.34 -7.48 -6.79
CA ALA A 101 13.61 -7.97 -8.14
C ALA A 101 12.72 -9.17 -8.51
N TYR A 102 12.56 -10.13 -7.59
CA TYR A 102 11.68 -11.27 -7.79
C TYR A 102 10.22 -10.83 -7.92
N THR A 103 9.73 -9.97 -7.02
CA THR A 103 8.33 -9.50 -7.04
C THR A 103 8.03 -8.70 -8.32
N LEU A 104 8.97 -7.88 -8.78
CA LEU A 104 8.89 -7.23 -10.09
C LEU A 104 8.82 -8.27 -11.22
N GLY A 105 9.69 -9.28 -11.21
CA GLY A 105 9.72 -10.32 -12.24
C GLY A 105 8.44 -11.15 -12.32
N ARG A 106 7.88 -11.50 -11.16
CA ARG A 106 6.55 -12.13 -11.05
C ARG A 106 5.49 -11.26 -11.68
N THR A 107 5.46 -9.98 -11.31
CA THR A 107 4.40 -9.07 -11.77
C THR A 107 4.46 -8.82 -13.28
N LEU A 108 5.66 -8.63 -13.83
CA LEU A 108 5.85 -8.48 -15.28
C LEU A 108 5.50 -9.75 -16.04
N THR A 109 5.77 -10.93 -15.47
CA THR A 109 5.36 -12.20 -16.07
C THR A 109 3.84 -12.36 -16.05
N ALA A 110 3.20 -12.11 -14.91
CA ALA A 110 1.74 -12.18 -14.74
C ALA A 110 0.99 -11.30 -15.75
N ASN A 111 1.51 -10.12 -16.05
CA ASN A 111 0.93 -9.19 -17.03
C ASN A 111 0.96 -9.70 -18.49
N THR A 112 1.76 -10.72 -18.80
CA THR A 112 1.92 -11.27 -20.15
C THR A 112 1.19 -12.60 -20.35
N LEU A 113 0.65 -13.18 -19.28
CA LEU A 113 -0.04 -14.46 -19.30
C LEU A 113 -1.55 -14.25 -19.48
N ASP A 114 -2.21 -15.29 -19.97
CA ASP A 114 -3.66 -15.39 -19.91
C ASP A 114 -4.14 -15.59 -18.46
N PRO A 115 -5.45 -15.51 -18.17
CA PRO A 115 -5.97 -15.66 -16.81
C PRO A 115 -5.55 -16.97 -16.13
N SER A 116 -5.43 -18.07 -16.87
CA SER A 116 -5.08 -19.38 -16.31
C SER A 116 -3.61 -19.46 -15.89
N GLY A 117 -2.70 -18.94 -16.71
CA GLY A 117 -1.28 -18.84 -16.40
C GLY A 117 -0.98 -17.77 -15.35
N ARG A 118 -1.81 -16.71 -15.28
CA ARG A 118 -1.69 -15.63 -14.30
C ARG A 118 -2.13 -16.06 -12.89
N ALA A 119 -3.17 -16.89 -12.77
CA ALA A 119 -3.76 -17.31 -11.51
C ALA A 119 -2.75 -17.77 -10.43
N PRO A 120 -1.77 -18.66 -10.69
CA PRO A 120 -0.80 -19.05 -9.67
C PRO A 120 0.09 -17.90 -9.19
N LEU A 121 0.45 -16.96 -10.08
CA LEU A 121 1.28 -15.80 -9.72
C LEU A 121 0.48 -14.77 -8.91
N ASP A 122 -0.80 -14.59 -9.24
CA ASP A 122 -1.72 -13.76 -8.45
C ASP A 122 -1.96 -14.37 -7.06
N ALA A 123 -2.12 -15.70 -6.97
CA ALA A 123 -2.27 -16.40 -5.68
C ALA A 123 -1.01 -16.27 -4.81
N GLU A 124 0.18 -16.39 -5.39
CA GLU A 124 1.45 -16.18 -4.68
C GLU A 124 1.57 -14.74 -4.17
N ARG A 125 1.22 -13.75 -5.00
CA ARG A 125 1.20 -12.33 -4.59
C ARG A 125 0.23 -12.11 -3.44
N ASP A 126 -0.98 -12.62 -3.56
CA ASP A 126 -2.04 -12.39 -2.56
C ASP A 126 -1.67 -13.08 -1.23
N ALA A 127 -1.06 -14.28 -1.27
CA ALA A 127 -0.51 -14.94 -0.10
C ALA A 127 0.63 -14.14 0.57
N GLN A 128 1.56 -13.57 -0.22
CA GLN A 128 2.63 -12.72 0.33
C GLN A 128 2.08 -11.45 0.98
N ILE A 129 1.13 -10.77 0.33
CA ILE A 129 0.46 -9.59 0.89
C ILE A 129 -0.25 -9.97 2.21
N ARG A 130 -1.01 -11.07 2.22
CA ARG A 130 -1.72 -11.55 3.40
C ARG A 130 -0.76 -11.83 4.54
N ASN A 131 0.28 -12.61 4.29
CA ASN A 131 1.29 -12.98 5.28
C ASN A 131 2.02 -11.76 5.84
N ALA A 132 2.34 -10.77 4.99
CA ALA A 132 2.95 -9.53 5.44
C ALA A 132 2.07 -8.78 6.46
N PHE A 133 0.75 -8.69 6.22
CA PHE A 133 -0.17 -8.10 7.18
C PHE A 133 -0.38 -8.97 8.43
N VAL A 134 -0.44 -10.30 8.30
CA VAL A 134 -0.52 -11.22 9.44
C VAL A 134 0.70 -11.02 10.34
N ASP A 135 1.90 -10.99 9.77
CA ASP A 135 3.14 -10.79 10.50
C ASP A 135 3.24 -9.39 11.13
N THR A 136 2.65 -8.36 10.51
CA THR A 136 2.53 -7.04 11.12
C THR A 136 1.59 -7.05 12.34
N LEU A 137 0.40 -7.65 12.18
CA LEU A 137 -0.67 -7.64 13.18
C LEU A 137 -0.41 -8.58 14.35
N HIS A 138 0.27 -9.70 14.08
CA HIS A 138 0.57 -10.75 15.04
C HIS A 138 1.92 -11.38 14.67
N PRO A 139 3.04 -10.71 14.99
CA PRO A 139 4.36 -11.23 14.65
C PRO A 139 4.60 -12.57 15.34
N ALA A 140 5.25 -13.50 14.63
CA ALA A 140 5.86 -14.65 15.28
C ALA A 140 6.90 -14.16 16.31
N GLU A 141 7.23 -14.99 17.31
CA GLU A 141 8.13 -14.59 18.40
C GLU A 141 9.37 -13.82 17.90
N PRO A 142 9.73 -12.69 18.55
CA PRO A 142 10.78 -11.82 18.07
C PRO A 142 12.12 -12.57 17.99
N THR A 143 12.77 -12.52 16.83
CA THR A 143 14.08 -13.15 16.59
C THR A 143 15.26 -12.36 17.17
N GLY A 144 15.02 -11.29 17.94
CA GLY A 144 16.02 -10.34 18.38
C GLY A 144 15.70 -9.64 19.70
N ARG A 145 16.59 -8.72 20.09
CA ARG A 145 16.47 -7.96 21.34
C ARG A 145 15.30 -6.96 21.25
N SER A 146 14.34 -7.11 22.17
CA SER A 146 13.20 -6.22 22.36
C SER A 146 13.63 -4.77 22.65
N ASP A 147 13.13 -3.82 21.86
CA ASP A 147 13.08 -2.40 22.21
C ASP A 147 11.65 -2.06 22.65
N PRO A 148 11.41 -1.80 23.95
CA PRO A 148 10.06 -1.51 24.46
C PRO A 148 9.38 -0.31 23.78
N ALA A 149 10.15 0.69 23.34
CA ALA A 149 9.58 1.85 22.65
C ALA A 149 9.10 1.48 21.24
N ALA A 150 9.84 0.63 20.53
CA ALA A 150 9.44 0.09 19.24
C ALA A 150 8.23 -0.85 19.38
N GLU A 151 8.20 -1.70 20.41
CA GLU A 151 7.06 -2.57 20.70
C GLU A 151 5.78 -1.78 21.00
N ALA A 152 5.87 -0.71 21.81
CA ALA A 152 4.73 0.15 22.09
C ALA A 152 4.19 0.83 20.81
N LYS A 153 5.09 1.36 19.96
CA LYS A 153 4.70 1.93 18.66
C LYS A 153 4.06 0.88 17.74
N GLN A 154 4.62 -0.31 17.69
CA GLN A 154 4.07 -1.40 16.90
C GLN A 154 2.69 -1.83 17.42
N ALA A 155 2.51 -1.96 18.74
CA ALA A 155 1.22 -2.31 19.34
C ALA A 155 0.13 -1.28 18.99
N ASN A 156 0.47 0.01 18.99
CA ASN A 156 -0.44 1.06 18.52
C ASN A 156 -0.81 0.88 17.04
N ALA A 157 0.17 0.61 16.18
CA ALA A 157 -0.07 0.34 14.76
C ALA A 157 -0.92 -0.91 14.53
N GLN A 158 -0.68 -1.98 15.28
CA GLN A 158 -1.46 -3.22 15.24
C GLN A 158 -2.91 -2.98 15.62
N GLN A 159 -3.16 -2.22 16.68
CA GLN A 159 -4.50 -1.89 17.13
C GLN A 159 -5.26 -1.08 16.07
N LEU A 160 -4.64 -0.03 15.53
CA LEU A 160 -5.25 0.81 14.50
C LEU A 160 -5.52 0.00 13.22
N LEU A 161 -4.56 -0.79 12.74
CA LEU A 161 -4.73 -1.62 11.56
C LEU A 161 -5.78 -2.70 11.75
N THR A 162 -5.84 -3.34 12.92
CA THR A 162 -6.88 -4.32 13.25
C THR A 162 -8.26 -3.68 13.09
N ARG A 163 -8.46 -2.50 13.68
CA ARG A 163 -9.72 -1.75 13.58
C ARG A 163 -10.05 -1.33 12.14
N VAL A 164 -9.06 -0.89 11.38
CA VAL A 164 -9.22 -0.62 9.94
C VAL A 164 -9.67 -1.89 9.20
N PHE A 165 -9.05 -3.04 9.45
CA PHE A 165 -9.45 -4.29 8.81
C PHE A 165 -10.85 -4.77 9.23
N LEU A 166 -11.28 -4.51 10.48
CA LEU A 166 -12.66 -4.76 10.89
C LEU A 166 -13.64 -3.90 10.07
N ILE A 167 -13.30 -2.63 9.78
CA ILE A 167 -14.09 -1.80 8.86
C ILE A 167 -14.11 -2.41 7.45
N LEU A 168 -12.94 -2.80 6.91
CA LEU A 168 -12.85 -3.33 5.54
C LEU A 168 -13.60 -4.66 5.36
N GLN A 169 -13.51 -5.57 6.33
CA GLN A 169 -14.25 -6.84 6.32
C GLN A 169 -15.77 -6.63 6.27
N ASN A 170 -16.27 -5.58 6.93
CA ASN A 170 -17.71 -5.36 7.02
C ASN A 170 -18.25 -4.50 5.87
N GLY A 171 -17.43 -3.64 5.25
CA GLY A 171 -17.95 -2.63 4.33
C GLY A 171 -17.13 -2.32 3.09
N LEU A 172 -16.03 -3.03 2.80
CA LEU A 172 -15.21 -2.71 1.64
C LEU A 172 -16.00 -2.93 0.33
N LYS A 173 -16.11 -1.84 -0.42
CA LYS A 173 -16.61 -1.79 -1.78
C LYS A 173 -15.53 -1.32 -2.75
N ILE A 174 -15.60 -1.81 -3.97
CA ILE A 174 -14.75 -1.36 -5.08
C ILE A 174 -15.61 -0.86 -6.23
N ARG A 175 -15.04 0.02 -7.04
CA ARG A 175 -15.63 0.38 -8.32
C ARG A 175 -15.12 -0.57 -9.42
N PRO A 176 -15.97 -1.34 -10.11
CA PRO A 176 -15.49 -2.31 -11.11
C PRO A 176 -14.99 -1.64 -12.40
N GLY A 177 -15.47 -0.44 -12.70
CA GLY A 177 -15.13 0.30 -13.92
C GLY A 177 -15.46 1.79 -13.83
N PRO A 178 -14.87 2.63 -14.70
CA PRO A 178 -15.15 4.07 -14.72
C PRO A 178 -16.66 4.36 -14.85
N GLY A 179 -17.20 5.24 -14.00
CA GLY A 179 -18.62 5.58 -13.97
C GLY A 179 -19.57 4.50 -13.43
N GLN A 180 -19.09 3.31 -13.07
CA GLN A 180 -19.91 2.24 -12.49
C GLN A 180 -20.11 2.46 -10.99
N GLU A 181 -21.20 1.90 -10.45
CA GLU A 181 -21.48 1.93 -9.02
C GLU A 181 -20.50 1.06 -8.22
N HIS A 182 -20.36 1.39 -6.94
CA HIS A 182 -19.55 0.62 -6.02
C HIS A 182 -20.23 -0.70 -5.67
N ILE A 183 -19.50 -1.80 -5.85
CA ILE A 183 -19.95 -3.16 -5.49
C ILE A 183 -19.17 -3.69 -4.30
N ASP A 184 -19.77 -4.62 -3.57
CA ASP A 184 -19.07 -5.38 -2.53
C ASP A 184 -17.82 -6.05 -3.10
N TYR A 185 -16.67 -5.84 -2.46
CA TYR A 185 -15.45 -6.53 -2.85
C TYR A 185 -15.47 -7.97 -2.33
N ARG A 186 -15.54 -8.93 -3.27
CA ARG A 186 -15.58 -10.39 -2.97
C ARG A 186 -14.49 -11.19 -3.68
N ASP A 187 -13.77 -10.57 -4.60
CA ASP A 187 -12.85 -11.26 -5.52
C ASP A 187 -11.45 -11.53 -4.93
N GLY A 188 -11.25 -11.30 -3.63
CA GLY A 188 -9.99 -11.57 -2.95
C GLY A 188 -9.90 -10.92 -1.56
N ASP A 189 -8.66 -10.86 -1.07
CA ASP A 189 -8.35 -10.42 0.30
C ASP A 189 -8.57 -8.93 0.51
N VAL A 190 -9.20 -8.53 1.63
CA VAL A 190 -9.37 -7.12 1.99
C VAL A 190 -8.03 -6.41 2.19
N ALA A 191 -6.96 -7.15 2.52
CA ALA A 191 -5.57 -6.69 2.55
C ALA A 191 -5.14 -5.93 1.29
N ARG A 192 -5.63 -6.35 0.12
CA ARG A 192 -5.31 -5.72 -1.17
C ARG A 192 -5.75 -4.27 -1.27
N ALA A 193 -6.73 -3.85 -0.47
CA ALA A 193 -7.20 -2.47 -0.46
C ALA A 193 -6.09 -1.48 -0.08
N LEU A 194 -5.18 -1.88 0.82
CA LEU A 194 -4.06 -1.08 1.33
C LEU A 194 -2.72 -1.47 0.67
N ALA A 195 -2.57 -2.72 0.22
CA ALA A 195 -1.29 -3.24 -0.23
C ALA A 195 -0.69 -2.53 -1.45
N HIS A 196 -1.48 -2.01 -2.38
CA HIS A 196 -0.97 -1.57 -3.69
C HIS A 196 -0.66 -0.06 -3.75
N GLY A 197 -0.33 0.59 -2.63
CA GLY A 197 -0.01 2.03 -2.61
C GLY A 197 -1.18 2.92 -3.04
N GLY A 198 -2.41 2.51 -2.70
CA GLY A 198 -3.61 3.33 -2.83
C GLY A 198 -4.27 3.56 -1.49
N ARG A 199 -5.42 4.21 -1.51
CA ARG A 199 -6.15 4.65 -0.31
C ARG A 199 -7.55 4.10 -0.32
N VAL A 200 -8.08 3.84 0.87
CA VAL A 200 -9.50 3.57 1.10
C VAL A 200 -10.14 4.83 1.65
N ASN A 201 -11.26 5.22 1.06
CA ASN A 201 -12.05 6.35 1.52
C ASN A 201 -13.24 5.83 2.33
N ILE A 202 -13.25 6.12 3.62
CA ILE A 202 -14.32 5.76 4.55
C ILE A 202 -15.19 7.00 4.75
N ARG A 203 -16.46 6.93 4.36
CA ARG A 203 -17.44 8.00 4.58
C ARG A 203 -18.10 7.83 5.95
N ILE A 204 -18.14 8.92 6.69
CA ILE A 204 -18.79 9.02 8.00
C ILE A 204 -20.12 9.76 7.78
N PRO A 205 -21.27 9.23 8.23
CA PRO A 205 -22.54 9.95 8.08
C PRO A 205 -22.50 11.32 8.77
N PRO A 206 -23.27 12.32 8.30
CA PRO A 206 -23.40 13.59 9.00
C PRO A 206 -23.88 13.42 10.44
N LEU A 207 -23.66 14.47 11.24
CA LEU A 207 -24.28 14.55 12.56
C LEU A 207 -25.80 14.72 12.39
N SER A 208 -26.58 13.82 12.98
CA SER A 208 -28.03 13.97 13.19
C SER A 208 -28.36 13.79 14.68
N GLY A 209 -29.56 14.18 15.12
CA GLY A 209 -29.88 14.49 16.52
C GLY A 209 -29.61 13.38 17.57
N GLU A 210 -29.48 12.13 17.15
CA GLU A 210 -29.18 10.96 18.01
C GLU A 210 -27.79 10.33 17.71
N VAL A 211 -26.98 10.97 16.86
CA VAL A 211 -25.70 10.47 16.33
C VAL A 211 -24.54 10.87 17.27
N PRO A 212 -23.48 10.04 17.35
CA PRO A 212 -22.30 10.31 18.16
C PRO A 212 -21.58 11.62 17.84
N GLY A 213 -20.69 12.01 18.74
CA GLY A 213 -19.83 13.18 18.57
C GLY A 213 -19.01 13.13 17.27
N CYS A 214 -18.60 14.31 16.79
CA CYS A 214 -17.83 14.47 15.55
C CYS A 214 -16.45 13.79 15.57
N TYR A 215 -16.00 13.27 16.71
CA TYR A 215 -14.75 12.53 16.87
C TYR A 215 -14.94 11.03 17.16
N GLU A 216 -16.16 10.50 17.13
CA GLU A 216 -16.44 9.11 17.52
C GLU A 216 -15.56 8.08 16.79
N LEU A 217 -15.39 8.22 15.48
CA LEU A 217 -14.53 7.31 14.71
C LEU A 217 -13.05 7.49 15.08
N ALA A 218 -12.60 8.73 15.25
CA ALA A 218 -11.22 9.03 15.62
C ALA A 218 -10.89 8.52 17.03
N GLN A 219 -11.83 8.63 17.97
CA GLN A 219 -11.75 8.08 19.32
C GLN A 219 -11.73 6.56 19.31
N TRP A 220 -12.64 5.93 18.55
CA TRP A 220 -12.63 4.48 18.38
C TRP A 220 -11.34 3.98 17.74
N LEU A 221 -10.68 4.76 16.88
CA LEU A 221 -9.36 4.42 16.32
C LEU A 221 -8.19 4.81 17.23
N GLU A 222 -8.46 5.43 18.38
CA GLU A 222 -7.46 5.99 19.32
C GLU A 222 -6.52 7.02 18.67
N ILE A 223 -7.02 7.72 17.66
CA ILE A 223 -6.39 8.88 17.02
C ILE A 223 -6.55 10.12 17.92
N THR A 224 -7.72 10.26 18.54
CA THR A 224 -8.04 11.32 19.48
C THR A 224 -8.47 10.75 20.83
N ASP A 225 -8.29 11.51 21.90
CA ASP A 225 -8.87 11.23 23.21
C ASP A 225 -10.37 11.60 23.29
N GLU A 226 -10.98 11.43 24.46
CA GLU A 226 -12.39 11.75 24.72
C GLU A 226 -12.74 13.22 24.51
N ARG A 227 -11.75 14.12 24.57
CA ARG A 227 -11.90 15.56 24.34
C ARG A 227 -11.73 15.94 22.87
N GLY A 228 -11.30 15.00 22.02
CA GLY A 228 -11.01 15.24 20.61
C GLY A 228 -9.59 15.73 20.35
N GLU A 229 -8.72 15.71 21.36
CA GLU A 229 -7.30 16.07 21.24
C GLU A 229 -6.51 14.88 20.70
N LEU A 230 -5.47 15.13 19.91
CA LEU A 230 -4.64 14.06 19.33
C LEU A 230 -3.91 13.27 20.43
N THR A 231 -3.88 11.94 20.26
CA THR A 231 -3.07 11.06 21.11
C THR A 231 -1.60 11.08 20.67
N ASP A 232 -0.70 10.59 21.52
CA ASP A 232 0.73 10.42 21.22
C ASP A 232 1.03 9.27 20.25
N ARG A 233 -0.01 8.56 19.79
CA ARG A 233 0.09 7.37 18.92
C ARG A 233 0.21 7.74 17.45
N VAL A 234 -0.23 8.93 17.09
CA VAL A 234 -0.18 9.48 15.74
C VAL A 234 0.73 10.69 15.73
N SER A 235 1.26 11.00 14.54
CA SER A 235 2.08 12.18 14.31
C SER A 235 1.36 13.11 13.34
N GLU A 236 1.31 14.40 13.66
CA GLU A 236 0.84 15.40 12.71
C GLU A 236 1.77 15.51 11.51
N ARG A 237 1.18 15.72 10.34
CA ARG A 237 1.91 15.93 9.09
C ARG A 237 1.67 17.33 8.56
N THR A 238 2.75 17.96 8.12
CA THR A 238 2.71 19.30 7.51
C THR A 238 2.15 19.29 6.08
N TYR A 239 2.02 18.13 5.43
CA TYR A 239 1.42 18.02 4.10
C TYR A 239 0.81 16.64 3.82
N ALA A 240 -0.31 16.67 3.08
CA ALA A 240 -0.83 15.55 2.30
C ALA A 240 -1.02 15.95 0.82
N THR A 241 -0.81 15.00 -0.07
CA THR A 241 -1.02 15.14 -1.52
C THR A 241 -2.47 14.84 -1.94
N HIS A 242 -3.35 14.58 -0.96
CA HIS A 242 -4.75 14.23 -1.14
C HIS A 242 -5.63 14.95 -0.11
N TYR A 243 -6.90 15.19 -0.44
CA TYR A 243 -7.95 15.62 0.48
C TYR A 243 -9.33 15.16 -0.03
N GLN A 244 -10.35 15.19 0.85
CA GLN A 244 -11.73 14.88 0.48
C GLN A 244 -12.53 16.17 0.21
N SER A 245 -13.18 16.22 -0.96
CA SER A 245 -14.15 17.27 -1.28
C SER A 245 -15.54 16.79 -0.92
N ILE A 246 -16.07 17.28 0.20
CA ILE A 246 -17.37 16.91 0.74
C ILE A 246 -18.39 18.03 0.52
N GLY A 247 -19.55 17.71 -0.04
CA GLY A 247 -20.67 18.63 -0.21
C GLY A 247 -21.74 18.42 0.86
N ARG A 248 -22.54 19.46 1.12
CA ARG A 248 -23.73 19.35 1.98
C ARG A 248 -24.74 18.36 1.40
N GLU A 249 -25.36 17.59 2.28
CA GLU A 249 -26.49 16.73 1.97
C GLU A 249 -27.76 17.57 1.78
N ARG A 250 -28.70 17.07 0.97
CA ARG A 250 -29.96 17.77 0.65
C ARG A 250 -31.14 16.79 0.72
N GLY A 251 -31.83 16.76 1.87
CA GLY A 251 -32.84 15.74 2.15
C GLY A 251 -32.21 14.35 2.07
N ASP A 252 -32.85 13.43 1.35
CA ASP A 252 -32.34 12.06 1.15
C ASP A 252 -31.20 11.95 0.12
N ARG A 253 -30.72 13.08 -0.43
CA ARG A 253 -29.64 13.08 -1.41
C ARG A 253 -28.29 13.34 -0.75
N GLU A 254 -27.43 12.35 -0.87
CA GLU A 254 -26.03 12.44 -0.49
C GLU A 254 -25.32 13.62 -1.17
N GLY A 255 -24.50 14.34 -0.40
CA GLY A 255 -23.61 15.37 -0.91
C GLY A 255 -22.49 14.79 -1.80
N LYS A 256 -21.77 15.67 -2.50
CA LYS A 256 -20.55 15.25 -3.23
C LYS A 256 -19.57 14.63 -2.24
N PHE A 257 -18.95 13.50 -2.60
CA PHE A 257 -17.88 12.88 -1.82
C PHE A 257 -16.78 12.42 -2.77
N LYS A 258 -15.74 13.25 -2.95
CA LYS A 258 -14.73 13.04 -4.01
C LYS A 258 -13.31 13.27 -3.49
N GLU A 259 -12.46 12.26 -3.65
CA GLU A 259 -11.03 12.42 -3.43
C GLU A 259 -10.42 13.38 -4.49
N ARG A 260 -9.58 14.30 -4.03
CA ARG A 260 -8.81 15.23 -4.86
C ARG A 260 -7.35 15.12 -4.48
N GLY A 261 -6.44 15.35 -5.43
CA GLY A 261 -5.00 15.29 -5.17
C GLY A 261 -4.17 16.19 -6.09
N GLY A 262 -2.86 16.20 -5.88
CA GLY A 262 -1.87 16.99 -6.64
C GLY A 262 -1.37 18.24 -5.91
N LEU A 263 -0.46 19.03 -6.51
CA LEU A 263 0.17 20.21 -5.86
C LEU A 263 -0.82 21.21 -5.24
N ILE A 264 -2.04 21.30 -5.78
CA ILE A 264 -3.10 22.17 -5.26
C ILE A 264 -3.56 21.72 -3.86
N SER A 265 -3.50 20.42 -3.53
CA SER A 265 -3.83 19.93 -2.18
C SER A 265 -2.75 20.27 -1.16
N SER A 266 -1.47 20.27 -1.54
CA SER A 266 -0.38 20.68 -0.65
C SER A 266 -0.52 22.16 -0.26
N ALA A 267 -0.91 23.01 -1.21
CA ALA A 267 -1.20 24.42 -0.95
C ALA A 267 -2.50 24.63 -0.17
N ARG A 268 -3.54 23.82 -0.41
CA ARG A 268 -4.81 23.91 0.32
C ARG A 268 -4.71 23.37 1.74
N ASN A 269 -3.88 22.35 2.01
CA ASN A 269 -3.62 21.85 3.36
C ASN A 269 -2.93 22.90 4.23
N LEU A 270 -2.03 23.69 3.63
CA LEU A 270 -1.44 24.88 4.26
C LEU A 270 -2.49 25.99 4.49
N ALA A 271 -3.47 26.14 3.59
CA ALA A 271 -4.56 27.10 3.73
C ALA A 271 -5.68 26.63 4.69
N THR A 272 -5.91 25.33 4.84
CA THR A 272 -6.86 24.79 5.82
C THR A 272 -6.35 24.93 7.24
N GLN A 273 -5.03 24.99 7.47
CA GLN A 273 -4.46 25.44 8.74
C GLN A 273 -4.81 26.90 9.08
N LEU A 274 -5.19 27.71 8.09
CA LEU A 274 -5.64 29.11 8.26
C LEU A 274 -7.17 29.24 8.36
N THR A 275 -7.93 28.19 8.02
CA THR A 275 -9.39 28.16 8.16
C THR A 275 -9.79 27.29 9.34
N LYS A 276 -10.89 27.59 10.04
CA LYS A 276 -11.37 26.79 11.20
C LYS A 276 -11.90 25.39 10.85
N ASP A 277 -11.55 24.82 9.69
CA ASP A 277 -11.98 23.47 9.32
C ASP A 277 -11.00 22.44 9.91
N PRO A 278 -11.45 21.55 10.83
CA PRO A 278 -10.59 20.65 11.60
C PRO A 278 -10.18 19.40 10.80
N VAL A 279 -9.52 19.59 9.64
CA VAL A 279 -8.94 18.46 8.89
C VAL A 279 -7.65 18.03 9.57
N LEU A 280 -7.60 16.80 10.08
CA LEU A 280 -6.41 16.23 10.71
C LEU A 280 -5.64 15.41 9.67
N VAL A 281 -4.42 15.83 9.35
CA VAL A 281 -3.51 15.10 8.46
C VAL A 281 -2.45 14.43 9.31
N LEU A 282 -2.49 13.11 9.38
CA LEU A 282 -1.79 12.33 10.38
C LEU A 282 -0.99 11.18 9.75
N GLY A 283 0.03 10.73 10.47
CA GLY A 283 0.89 9.63 10.10
C GLY A 283 1.15 8.69 11.27
N MET A 284 1.32 7.40 10.99
CA MET A 284 1.71 6.40 11.98
C MET A 284 2.71 5.42 11.35
N ASN A 285 3.89 5.29 11.96
CA ASN A 285 4.88 4.32 11.50
C ASN A 285 4.51 2.91 11.96
N ALA A 286 4.76 1.92 11.11
CA ALA A 286 4.53 0.52 11.42
C ALA A 286 5.70 -0.31 10.88
N GLY A 287 6.14 -1.32 11.64
CA GLY A 287 6.99 -2.39 11.13
C GLY A 287 6.16 -3.31 10.25
N MET A 288 5.96 -2.93 8.98
CA MET A 288 5.26 -3.79 8.03
C MET A 288 6.12 -5.03 7.76
N THR A 289 5.49 -6.17 7.45
CA THR A 289 6.12 -7.51 7.34
C THR A 289 6.59 -8.13 8.65
N GLY A 290 6.40 -7.44 9.78
CA GLY A 290 6.54 -7.99 11.13
C GLY A 290 7.75 -7.42 11.87
N LEU A 291 7.47 -6.85 13.05
CA LEU A 291 8.50 -6.31 13.94
C LEU A 291 9.57 -7.36 14.24
N ASN A 292 10.83 -6.93 14.26
CA ASN A 292 12.01 -7.76 14.55
C ASN A 292 12.32 -8.86 13.52
N LYS A 293 11.59 -8.94 12.40
CA LYS A 293 11.98 -9.77 11.25
C LYS A 293 13.03 -9.05 10.40
N PHE A 294 13.68 -9.79 9.51
CA PHE A 294 14.58 -9.22 8.53
C PHE A 294 13.83 -8.76 7.27
N ASP A 295 14.18 -7.59 6.76
CA ASP A 295 13.74 -7.09 5.46
C ASP A 295 14.50 -7.76 4.30
N CYS A 296 14.30 -7.28 3.07
CA CYS A 296 14.98 -7.85 1.89
C CYS A 296 16.50 -7.65 1.86
N ASN A 297 17.05 -6.77 2.72
CA ASN A 297 18.47 -6.48 2.86
C ASN A 297 19.10 -7.17 4.08
N GLY A 298 18.30 -7.82 4.92
CA GLY A 298 18.78 -8.37 6.19
C GLY A 298 18.74 -7.38 7.36
N ASP A 299 18.13 -6.21 7.19
CA ASP A 299 17.94 -5.24 8.27
C ASP A 299 16.71 -5.60 9.12
N VAL A 300 16.75 -5.22 10.39
CA VAL A 300 15.64 -5.46 11.31
C VAL A 300 14.49 -4.50 11.01
N VAL A 301 13.30 -5.06 10.78
CA VAL A 301 12.05 -4.32 10.56
C VAL A 301 11.62 -3.62 11.84
N MET A 302 11.45 -2.29 11.75
CA MET A 302 11.10 -1.40 12.87
C MET A 302 9.99 -0.40 12.49
N PRO A 303 9.19 0.10 13.47
CA PRO A 303 8.20 1.15 13.25
C PRO A 303 8.86 2.54 13.20
N ASP A 304 9.81 2.72 12.29
CA ASP A 304 10.65 3.90 12.10
C ASP A 304 10.24 4.74 10.88
N GLY A 305 9.27 4.26 10.10
CA GLY A 305 8.79 4.87 8.88
C GLY A 305 9.59 4.48 7.64
N ALA A 306 10.69 3.73 7.77
CA ALA A 306 11.41 3.10 6.67
C ALA A 306 10.73 1.80 6.23
N HIS A 307 10.18 1.06 7.19
CA HIS A 307 9.52 -0.23 6.97
C HIS A 307 7.99 -0.12 6.83
N GLY A 308 7.48 1.10 6.64
CA GLY A 308 6.07 1.37 6.37
C GLY A 308 5.50 2.51 7.20
N HIS A 309 4.55 3.21 6.58
CA HIS A 309 3.92 4.38 7.16
C HIS A 309 2.46 4.45 6.74
N LEU A 310 1.55 4.62 7.70
CA LEU A 310 0.14 4.82 7.44
C LEU A 310 -0.15 6.31 7.27
N LEU A 311 -0.81 6.68 6.18
CA LEU A 311 -1.42 7.98 5.97
C LEU A 311 -2.86 7.93 6.48
N LEU A 312 -3.20 8.87 7.35
CA LEU A 312 -4.55 9.04 7.89
C LEU A 312 -4.98 10.50 7.64
N ILE A 313 -6.09 10.69 6.92
CA ILE A 313 -6.69 12.03 6.74
C ILE A 313 -8.11 11.99 7.29
N TYR A 314 -8.30 12.62 8.45
CA TYR A 314 -9.59 12.69 9.12
C TYR A 314 -10.25 14.04 8.88
N THR A 315 -11.53 14.01 8.52
CA THR A 315 -12.40 15.18 8.41
C THR A 315 -13.64 14.89 9.24
N PRO A 316 -13.83 15.58 10.38
CA PRO A 316 -15.00 15.37 11.24
C PRO A 316 -16.31 15.62 10.47
N PRO A 317 -17.36 14.80 10.67
CA PRO A 317 -18.69 15.13 10.17
C PRO A 317 -19.24 16.40 10.83
N GLN A 318 -20.09 17.12 10.11
CA GLN A 318 -20.82 18.30 10.59
C GLN A 318 -22.33 18.10 10.41
N PRO A 319 -23.20 18.96 10.99
CA PRO A 319 -24.61 18.94 10.66
C PRO A 319 -24.83 19.05 9.14
N ASN A 320 -25.55 18.08 8.57
CA ASN A 320 -25.82 17.98 7.12
C ASN A 320 -24.59 17.86 6.20
N THR A 321 -23.41 17.54 6.75
CA THR A 321 -22.19 17.31 5.95
C THR A 321 -21.49 16.06 6.46
N ALA A 322 -21.30 15.07 5.58
CA ALA A 322 -20.58 13.86 5.90
C ALA A 322 -19.13 14.16 6.38
N GLY A 323 -18.57 13.27 7.18
CA GLY A 323 -17.16 13.24 7.50
C GLY A 323 -16.42 12.25 6.60
N SER A 324 -15.09 12.19 6.74
CA SER A 324 -14.28 11.21 6.03
C SER A 324 -13.08 10.77 6.84
N LEU A 325 -12.69 9.50 6.66
CA LEU A 325 -11.36 9.02 6.96
C LEU A 325 -10.73 8.44 5.69
N VAL A 326 -9.57 8.96 5.30
CA VAL A 326 -8.74 8.37 4.25
C VAL A 326 -7.63 7.58 4.91
N VAL A 327 -7.52 6.29 4.58
CA VAL A 327 -6.45 5.41 5.07
C VAL A 327 -5.62 4.95 3.88
N GLY A 328 -4.30 5.09 3.94
CA GLY A 328 -3.38 4.55 2.95
C GLY A 328 -2.12 4.00 3.58
N LEU A 329 -1.52 2.99 2.94
CA LEU A 329 -0.18 2.52 3.28
C LEU A 329 0.83 3.16 2.31
N GLU A 330 1.70 3.99 2.86
CA GLU A 330 2.85 4.56 2.17
C GLU A 330 4.08 3.68 2.43
N THR A 331 4.92 3.51 1.40
CA THR A 331 6.13 2.69 1.52
C THR A 331 7.17 3.32 2.46
N LEU A 332 7.18 4.64 2.58
CA LEU A 332 8.19 5.40 3.32
C LEU A 332 7.54 6.65 3.91
N ALA A 333 7.85 6.95 5.16
CA ALA A 333 7.40 8.17 5.81
C ALA A 333 7.97 9.42 5.09
N PRO A 334 7.20 10.52 4.99
CA PRO A 334 7.69 11.80 4.52
C PRO A 334 9.02 12.23 5.14
N GLY A 335 10.01 12.55 4.31
CA GLY A 335 11.33 13.01 4.78
C GLY A 335 12.23 11.94 5.39
N ASN A 336 11.81 10.67 5.41
CA ASN A 336 12.69 9.56 5.77
C ASN A 336 13.60 9.24 4.57
N HIS A 337 14.90 9.06 4.83
CA HIS A 337 15.93 8.78 3.82
C HIS A 337 16.48 7.34 3.87
N ASN A 338 16.05 6.56 4.86
CA ASN A 338 16.53 5.20 5.12
C ASN A 338 15.64 4.18 4.39
N SER A 339 15.36 4.40 3.10
CA SER A 339 14.51 3.45 2.36
C SER A 339 15.25 2.13 2.10
N PRO A 340 14.62 0.98 2.39
CA PRO A 340 15.17 -0.35 2.06
C PRO A 340 15.47 -0.56 0.57
N VAL A 341 14.88 0.25 -0.30
CA VAL A 341 15.00 0.12 -1.76
C VAL A 341 15.46 1.41 -2.45
N GLY A 342 15.96 2.38 -1.67
CA GLY A 342 16.47 3.64 -2.19
C GLY A 342 15.41 4.61 -2.69
N TYR A 343 14.16 4.48 -2.19
CA TYR A 343 13.08 5.42 -2.46
C TYR A 343 13.26 6.73 -1.68
N GLU A 344 12.88 7.86 -2.27
CA GLU A 344 12.86 9.16 -1.60
C GLU A 344 11.44 9.74 -1.61
N HIS A 345 10.81 9.82 -0.44
CA HIS A 345 9.46 10.38 -0.29
C HIS A 345 9.52 11.89 -0.03
N THR A 346 9.55 12.67 -1.12
CA THR A 346 9.50 14.14 -1.07
C THR A 346 8.10 14.68 -1.37
N TRP A 347 7.85 15.97 -1.13
CA TRP A 347 6.58 16.63 -1.46
C TRP A 347 6.22 16.61 -2.96
N ARG A 348 7.20 16.34 -3.85
CA ARG A 348 7.00 16.18 -5.30
C ARG A 348 6.61 14.75 -5.71
N SER A 349 6.58 13.83 -4.74
CA SER A 349 6.20 12.44 -4.98
C SER A 349 4.73 12.40 -5.39
N THR A 350 4.50 12.06 -6.65
CA THR A 350 3.17 11.76 -7.18
C THR A 350 2.99 10.26 -7.22
N GLU A 351 1.75 9.79 -7.28
CA GLU A 351 1.46 8.35 -7.43
C GLU A 351 2.24 7.71 -8.60
N ALA A 352 2.44 8.48 -9.68
CA ALA A 352 3.18 8.09 -10.89
C ALA A 352 4.72 8.09 -10.76
N ARG A 353 5.29 8.73 -9.73
CA ARG A 353 6.73 8.78 -9.44
C ARG A 353 7.12 8.05 -8.16
N ALA A 354 6.15 7.66 -7.35
CA ALA A 354 6.37 6.95 -6.10
C ALA A 354 6.74 5.47 -6.34
N ASN A 355 7.35 4.81 -5.34
CA ASN A 355 7.74 3.40 -5.37
C ASN A 355 6.66 2.52 -6.05
N PRO A 356 6.98 1.73 -7.09
CA PRO A 356 6.01 0.85 -7.75
C PRO A 356 5.47 -0.26 -6.84
N GLU A 357 6.16 -0.58 -5.75
CA GLU A 357 5.81 -1.61 -4.77
C GLU A 357 5.65 -1.00 -3.36
N SER A 358 4.74 -1.54 -2.56
CA SER A 358 4.62 -1.18 -1.14
C SER A 358 5.57 -1.99 -0.26
N SER A 359 5.65 -1.64 1.02
CA SER A 359 6.35 -2.44 2.03
C SER A 359 5.70 -3.81 2.30
N VAL A 360 4.54 -4.11 1.70
CA VAL A 360 3.84 -5.40 1.83
C VAL A 360 3.70 -6.10 0.48
N HIS A 361 4.68 -5.91 -0.42
CA HIS A 361 4.79 -6.60 -1.72
C HIS A 361 3.69 -6.31 -2.75
N GLY A 362 2.83 -5.33 -2.48
CA GLY A 362 1.76 -4.96 -3.40
C GLY A 362 2.24 -3.95 -4.45
N HIS A 363 2.20 -4.34 -5.72
CA HIS A 363 2.49 -3.42 -6.83
C HIS A 363 1.31 -2.52 -7.18
N LYS A 364 1.58 -1.24 -7.48
CA LYS A 364 0.54 -0.25 -7.81
C LYS A 364 -0.33 -0.59 -9.02
N GLN A 365 0.18 -1.39 -9.94
CA GLN A 365 -0.57 -1.83 -11.12
C GLN A 365 -1.66 -2.86 -10.80
N ASP A 366 -1.55 -3.54 -9.66
CA ASP A 366 -2.48 -4.57 -9.20
C ASP A 366 -3.54 -4.02 -8.23
N LYS A 367 -3.68 -2.68 -8.17
CA LYS A 367 -4.70 -2.01 -7.37
C LYS A 367 -6.08 -2.56 -7.70
N ILE A 368 -6.84 -2.85 -6.65
CA ILE A 368 -8.26 -3.15 -6.76
C ILE A 368 -9.06 -1.86 -6.93
N GLY A 369 -10.14 -1.94 -7.71
CA GLY A 369 -11.00 -0.81 -8.05
C GLY A 369 -10.46 0.03 -9.21
N ALA A 370 -11.36 0.41 -10.10
CA ALA A 370 -11.08 1.18 -11.32
C ALA A 370 -11.65 2.61 -11.24
N GLY A 371 -11.20 3.45 -12.18
CA GLY A 371 -11.68 4.83 -12.31
C GLY A 371 -10.66 5.88 -11.86
N LYS A 372 -11.09 7.14 -11.85
CA LYS A 372 -10.29 8.30 -11.46
C LYS A 372 -10.26 8.45 -9.94
N LEU A 373 -9.31 9.25 -9.44
CA LEU A 373 -9.21 9.58 -8.01
C LEU A 373 -10.56 10.04 -7.42
N SER A 374 -11.25 10.94 -8.12
CA SER A 374 -12.54 11.51 -7.69
C SER A 374 -13.72 10.53 -7.64
N GLU A 375 -13.50 9.28 -8.01
CA GLU A 375 -14.48 8.20 -8.04
C GLU A 375 -14.36 7.26 -6.83
N ASN A 376 -13.38 7.49 -5.94
CA ASN A 376 -13.11 6.70 -4.75
C ASN A 376 -13.02 5.20 -5.06
N GLN A 377 -12.01 4.77 -5.82
CA GLN A 377 -11.85 3.39 -6.31
C GLN A 377 -12.10 2.29 -5.25
N ARG A 378 -11.72 2.56 -4.01
CA ARG A 378 -12.02 1.77 -2.80
C ARG A 378 -12.78 2.63 -1.82
N TYR A 379 -13.90 2.13 -1.33
CA TYR A 379 -14.85 2.90 -0.57
C TYR A 379 -15.50 2.08 0.53
N VAL A 380 -15.81 2.73 1.64
CA VAL A 380 -16.64 2.21 2.73
C VAL A 380 -17.63 3.30 3.13
N ASN A 381 -18.89 2.94 3.37
CA ASN A 381 -19.89 3.85 3.90
C ASN A 381 -20.33 3.40 5.29
N LEU A 382 -19.98 4.14 6.34
CA LEU A 382 -20.37 3.79 7.70
C LEU A 382 -21.88 3.93 7.93
N ALA A 383 -22.61 4.69 7.10
CA ALA A 383 -24.07 4.74 7.18
C ALA A 383 -24.74 3.38 6.90
N GLU A 384 -24.02 2.46 6.24
CA GLU A 384 -24.50 1.10 5.93
C GLU A 384 -24.14 0.10 7.04
N PHE A 385 -23.46 0.53 8.11
CA PHE A 385 -22.99 -0.35 9.17
C PHE A 385 -24.07 -0.47 10.25
N GLY A 386 -24.46 -1.71 10.53
CA GLY A 386 -25.55 -2.01 11.44
C GLY A 386 -26.91 -1.85 10.76
N GLY A 387 -27.92 -1.52 11.56
CA GLY A 387 -29.30 -1.36 11.12
C GLY A 387 -30.01 -0.31 11.96
N PRO A 388 -31.32 -0.11 11.79
CA PRO A 388 -32.08 0.91 12.52
C PRO A 388 -31.89 0.86 14.05
N GLU A 389 -31.68 -0.33 14.61
CA GLU A 389 -31.51 -0.56 16.05
C GLU A 389 -30.05 -0.58 16.53
N THR A 390 -29.08 -0.61 15.60
CA THR A 390 -27.65 -0.63 15.94
C THR A 390 -26.92 0.40 15.08
N PRO A 391 -26.70 1.63 15.60
CA PRO A 391 -25.96 2.64 14.85
C PRO A 391 -24.52 2.19 14.62
N TRP A 392 -23.91 2.71 13.56
CA TRP A 392 -22.57 2.32 13.11
C TRP A 392 -21.46 2.26 14.20
N PRO A 393 -21.41 3.14 15.22
CA PRO A 393 -20.34 3.05 16.23
C PRO A 393 -20.59 1.91 17.20
N LYS A 394 -21.86 1.64 17.54
CA LYS A 394 -22.22 0.46 18.32
C LYS A 394 -21.84 -0.80 17.53
N PHE A 395 -22.14 -0.83 16.23
CA PHE A 395 -21.72 -1.93 15.35
C PHE A 395 -20.20 -2.15 15.38
N LEU A 396 -19.39 -1.09 15.22
CA LEU A 396 -17.92 -1.21 15.26
C LEU A 396 -17.40 -1.71 16.62
N ARG A 397 -17.96 -1.22 17.73
CA ARG A 397 -17.63 -1.69 19.09
C ARG A 397 -18.02 -3.16 19.30
N ASP A 398 -19.19 -3.57 18.80
CA ASP A 398 -19.67 -4.95 18.89
C ASP A 398 -18.74 -5.89 18.10
N VAL A 399 -18.40 -5.53 16.87
CA VAL A 399 -17.47 -6.31 16.02
C VAL A 399 -16.07 -6.38 16.64
N GLU A 400 -15.56 -5.28 17.22
CA GLU A 400 -14.28 -5.29 17.92
C GLU A 400 -14.31 -6.18 19.18
N ARG A 401 -15.38 -6.08 19.98
CA ARG A 401 -15.57 -6.92 21.16
C ARG A 401 -15.59 -8.40 20.76
N ASP A 402 -16.34 -8.75 19.73
CA ASP A 402 -16.45 -10.13 19.25
C ASP A 402 -15.11 -10.65 18.71
N TYR A 403 -14.36 -9.81 17.98
CA TYR A 403 -12.99 -10.14 17.56
C TYR A 403 -12.07 -10.41 18.76
N LYS A 404 -12.06 -9.49 19.74
CA LYS A 404 -11.27 -9.65 20.98
C LYS A 404 -11.66 -10.90 21.76
N ALA A 405 -12.95 -11.20 21.87
CA ALA A 405 -13.42 -12.42 22.53
C ALA A 405 -12.91 -13.69 21.83
N ARG A 406 -12.90 -13.73 20.49
CA ARG A 406 -12.32 -14.85 19.74
C ARG A 406 -10.80 -14.96 19.93
N MET A 407 -10.09 -13.82 19.91
CA MET A 407 -8.65 -13.79 20.18
C MET A 407 -8.32 -14.31 21.58
N SER A 408 -9.10 -13.94 22.59
CA SER A 408 -8.92 -14.44 23.97
C SER A 408 -9.33 -15.91 24.15
N ALA A 409 -10.24 -16.43 23.33
CA ALA A 409 -10.67 -17.82 23.36
C ALA A 409 -9.76 -18.76 22.54
N ALA A 410 -8.85 -18.22 21.74
CA ALA A 410 -7.87 -19.01 20.98
C ALA A 410 -6.94 -19.78 21.94
N ARG A 411 -6.69 -21.05 21.61
CA ARG A 411 -5.94 -21.99 22.47
C ARG A 411 -4.44 -21.76 22.43
N ASP A 412 -3.94 -21.27 21.31
CA ASP A 412 -2.51 -21.08 21.04
C ASP A 412 -2.27 -19.93 20.06
N VAL A 413 -0.99 -19.66 19.80
CA VAL A 413 -0.52 -18.62 18.87
C VAL A 413 -0.97 -18.91 17.43
N ASP A 414 -1.05 -20.18 17.02
CA ASP A 414 -1.42 -20.55 15.65
C ASP A 414 -2.90 -20.23 15.40
N GLU A 415 -3.78 -20.50 16.37
CA GLU A 415 -5.19 -20.11 16.29
C GLU A 415 -5.38 -18.59 16.27
N GLN A 416 -4.59 -17.84 17.04
CA GLN A 416 -4.60 -16.38 16.97
C GLN A 416 -4.16 -15.86 15.59
N ARG A 417 -3.11 -16.45 15.01
CA ARG A 417 -2.64 -16.11 13.66
C ARG A 417 -3.67 -16.47 12.59
N GLU A 418 -4.40 -17.57 12.75
CA GLU A 418 -5.49 -17.93 11.85
C GLU A 418 -6.65 -16.93 11.93
N LEU A 419 -7.01 -16.43 13.12
CA LEU A 419 -8.01 -15.36 13.27
C LEU A 419 -7.58 -14.07 12.56
N VAL A 420 -6.30 -13.70 12.66
CA VAL A 420 -5.72 -12.55 11.96
C VAL A 420 -5.71 -12.79 10.45
N THR A 421 -5.36 -14.00 10.01
CA THR A 421 -5.37 -14.42 8.60
C THR A 421 -6.75 -14.24 7.98
N ARG A 422 -7.82 -14.62 8.71
CA ARG A 422 -9.21 -14.39 8.29
C ARG A 422 -9.58 -12.91 8.27
N LEU A 423 -9.13 -12.14 9.28
CA LEU A 423 -9.38 -10.69 9.34
C LEU A 423 -8.84 -9.96 8.10
N VAL A 424 -7.67 -10.34 7.59
CA VAL A 424 -7.06 -9.69 6.41
C VAL A 424 -7.42 -10.37 5.08
N GLY A 425 -8.01 -11.56 5.14
CA GLY A 425 -8.36 -12.43 4.00
C GLY A 425 -9.64 -12.02 3.25
N PRO A 426 -10.27 -12.96 2.51
CA PRO A 426 -11.45 -12.66 1.70
C PRO A 426 -12.63 -12.17 2.54
N ARG A 427 -13.44 -11.28 1.96
CA ARG A 427 -14.58 -10.70 2.68
C ARG A 427 -15.63 -11.78 2.98
N GLY A 428 -15.95 -11.96 4.26
CA GLY A 428 -17.01 -12.86 4.73
C GLY A 428 -16.55 -14.26 5.13
N GLU A 429 -15.28 -14.63 4.89
CA GLU A 429 -14.65 -15.80 5.53
C GLU A 429 -14.37 -15.47 7.00
N GLY A 430 -15.40 -15.57 7.83
CA GLY A 430 -15.31 -15.27 9.26
C GLY A 430 -16.25 -14.19 9.75
N ARG A 431 -17.48 -14.08 9.21
CA ARG A 431 -18.53 -13.16 9.71
C ARG A 431 -18.46 -12.99 11.25
N PHE A 432 -17.91 -11.86 11.68
CA PHE A 432 -18.40 -11.15 12.85
C PHE A 432 -19.81 -10.70 12.43
N PRO A 433 -20.84 -11.07 13.19
CA PRO A 433 -22.18 -11.36 12.66
C PRO A 433 -22.70 -10.29 11.70
N GLN A 434 -23.26 -10.74 10.56
CA GLN A 434 -24.13 -9.91 9.75
C GLN A 434 -25.46 -9.75 10.49
N ALA A 435 -25.97 -8.53 10.54
CA ALA A 435 -27.35 -8.25 10.93
C ALA A 435 -28.33 -8.97 9.99
#